data_AF-A0A2G4HKG4-F1
#
_entry.id   AF-A0A2G4HKG4-F1
#
_cell.length_a   1.000
_cell.length_b   1.000
_cell.length_c   1.000
_cell.angle_alpha   90.00
_cell.angle_beta   90.00
_cell.angle_gamma   90.00
#
_symmetry.space_group_name_H-M   'P 1'
#
loop_
_entity.id
_entity.type
_entity.pdbx_description
1 polymer ?
#
loop_
_entity_poly.entity_id
_entity_poly.type
_entity_poly.pdbx_seq_one_letter_code
_entity_poly.pdbx_strand_id
1 'polypeptide(L)'
;MISLSSPLRARASSRPATVTGRARRVLCSVPLALTWSYSGILHRVTHWPDVQFERLYGTEWIAMVPSAESLATAAKTLTAANWQPYLEFVPTTVREFMAQFSFARLEALQVAARCPALLADLAETPALTAFVSAHVELRGTTTPRWSEINAVHDRNGIFGVLEWLGLPASRQTLAILRNVVQPNLPRRFLDPLRSMLWEPKALTALQRDSALTDRQLSHYIHALAA
;
A
#
# COMPACT_ATOMS: atom_id res chain seq x y z
N MET A 1 59.72 -58.05 -35.13
CA MET A 1 60.20 -58.28 -33.76
C MET A 1 61.10 -57.11 -33.39
N ILE A 2 60.76 -56.44 -32.26
CA ILE A 2 61.60 -55.56 -31.44
C ILE A 2 62.30 -54.38 -32.14
N SER A 3 61.84 -53.16 -31.88
CA SER A 3 62.75 -52.13 -31.36
C SER A 3 61.96 -50.97 -30.71
N LEU A 4 62.04 -50.94 -29.38
CA LEU A 4 61.81 -49.77 -28.54
C LEU A 4 63.12 -48.98 -28.52
N SER A 5 63.08 -47.65 -28.73
CA SER A 5 63.95 -46.65 -28.05
C SER A 5 63.63 -45.22 -28.54
N SER A 6 62.91 -44.46 -27.71
CA SER A 6 63.12 -42.99 -27.52
C SER A 6 64.28 -42.81 -26.52
N PRO A 7 64.89 -41.61 -26.23
CA PRO A 7 64.33 -40.24 -26.29
C PRO A 7 65.35 -39.09 -26.59
N LEU A 8 64.92 -37.82 -26.53
CA LEU A 8 65.61 -36.60 -26.02
C LEU A 8 64.82 -35.34 -26.46
N ARG A 9 63.93 -34.73 -25.63
CA ARG A 9 64.17 -33.57 -24.73
C ARG A 9 65.05 -32.46 -25.37
N ALA A 10 64.70 -31.16 -25.39
CA ALA A 10 63.75 -30.39 -24.57
C ALA A 10 63.44 -28.96 -25.12
N ARG A 11 62.52 -28.28 -24.41
CA ARG A 11 62.12 -26.84 -24.40
C ARG A 11 61.06 -26.44 -25.44
N ALA A 12 60.01 -25.67 -25.11
CA ALA A 12 59.89 -24.68 -24.04
C ALA A 12 58.49 -24.62 -23.39
N SER A 13 58.52 -24.01 -22.21
CA SER A 13 57.42 -23.65 -21.31
C SER A 13 56.38 -22.70 -21.95
N SER A 14 55.10 -22.97 -21.70
CA SER A 14 54.11 -21.91 -21.46
C SER A 14 52.86 -22.49 -20.77
N ARG A 15 52.68 -22.17 -19.49
CA ARG A 15 51.34 -22.14 -18.87
C ARG A 15 50.51 -21.06 -19.57
N PRO A 16 49.20 -21.29 -19.77
CA PRO A 16 48.23 -20.31 -19.32
C PRO A 16 47.13 -21.01 -18.50
N ALA A 17 46.97 -20.59 -17.24
CA ALA A 17 45.92 -19.65 -16.86
C ALA A 17 44.54 -20.33 -16.85
N THR A 18 44.26 -20.97 -15.73
CA THR A 18 42.90 -21.36 -15.33
C THR A 18 42.06 -20.09 -15.34
N VAL A 19 41.22 -19.93 -16.36
CA VAL A 19 40.21 -18.87 -16.39
C VAL A 19 39.18 -19.23 -15.33
N THR A 20 39.40 -18.73 -14.11
CA THR A 20 38.35 -18.66 -13.10
C THR A 20 37.27 -17.76 -13.68
N GLY A 21 36.23 -18.37 -14.24
CA GLY A 21 35.02 -17.69 -14.68
C GLY A 21 34.45 -16.94 -13.48
N ARG A 22 34.77 -15.64 -13.41
CA ARG A 22 34.19 -14.73 -12.44
C ARG A 22 32.69 -14.74 -12.74
N ALA A 23 31.90 -15.34 -11.85
CA ALA A 23 30.45 -15.32 -11.96
C ALA A 23 30.04 -13.87 -12.20
N ARG A 24 29.57 -13.59 -13.42
CA ARG A 24 29.05 -12.28 -13.80
C ARG A 24 27.85 -12.11 -12.89
N ARG A 25 27.99 -11.33 -11.81
CA ARG A 25 26.84 -10.85 -11.06
C ARG A 25 26.01 -10.10 -12.10
N VAL A 26 24.96 -10.75 -12.59
CA VAL A 26 23.85 -10.04 -13.19
C VAL A 26 23.39 -9.16 -12.04
N LEU A 27 23.75 -7.88 -12.08
CA LEU A 27 23.01 -6.87 -11.37
C LEU A 27 21.61 -6.97 -11.96
N CYS A 28 20.77 -7.83 -11.39
CA CYS A 28 19.36 -7.73 -11.63
C CYS A 28 19.02 -6.32 -11.19
N SER A 29 18.87 -5.41 -12.15
CA SER A 29 18.05 -4.22 -12.00
C SER A 29 16.63 -4.74 -11.82
N VAL A 30 16.35 -5.31 -10.64
CA VAL A 30 14.98 -5.64 -10.26
C VAL A 30 14.27 -4.30 -10.31
N PRO A 31 13.27 -4.11 -11.19
CA PRO A 31 12.44 -2.94 -11.08
C PRO A 31 11.88 -2.99 -9.66
N LEU A 32 12.26 -2.03 -8.81
CA LEU A 32 11.79 -1.92 -7.44
C LEU A 32 10.31 -1.54 -7.49
N ALA A 33 9.48 -2.53 -7.83
CA ALA A 33 8.09 -2.36 -8.12
C ALA A 33 7.33 -3.57 -7.58
N LEU A 34 6.20 -3.28 -6.93
CA LEU A 34 5.26 -4.32 -6.54
C LEU A 34 4.43 -4.66 -7.76
N THR A 35 4.38 -5.93 -8.14
CA THR A 35 3.65 -6.40 -9.33
C THR A 35 2.60 -7.42 -8.95
N TRP A 36 1.44 -7.36 -9.61
CA TRP A 36 0.36 -8.34 -9.44
C TRP A 36 -0.44 -8.44 -10.75
N SER A 37 -1.25 -9.48 -10.89
CA SER A 37 -2.17 -9.62 -12.02
C SER A 37 -3.61 -9.42 -11.55
N TYR A 38 -4.41 -8.69 -12.33
CA TYR A 38 -5.84 -8.52 -12.13
C TYR A 38 -6.53 -8.64 -13.49
N SER A 39 -7.52 -9.53 -13.59
CA SER A 39 -8.28 -9.78 -14.84
C SER A 39 -7.38 -10.04 -16.06
N GLY A 40 -6.29 -10.79 -15.88
CA GLY A 40 -5.32 -11.13 -16.93
C GLY A 40 -4.39 -9.98 -17.34
N ILE A 41 -4.53 -8.81 -16.74
CA ILE A 41 -3.68 -7.63 -16.98
C ILE A 41 -2.62 -7.57 -15.88
N LEU A 42 -1.38 -7.25 -16.23
CA LEU A 42 -0.32 -7.03 -15.26
C LEU A 42 -0.38 -5.60 -14.74
N HIS A 43 -0.34 -5.45 -13.43
CA HIS A 43 -0.31 -4.18 -12.72
C HIS A 43 1.00 -4.05 -11.97
N ARG A 44 1.40 -2.80 -11.71
CA ARG A 44 2.52 -2.50 -10.82
C ARG A 44 2.34 -1.21 -10.04
N VAL A 45 3.11 -1.10 -8.96
CA VAL A 45 3.39 0.16 -8.28
C VAL A 45 4.88 0.46 -8.41
N THR A 46 5.22 1.65 -8.88
CA THR A 46 6.61 2.13 -8.96
C THR A 46 7.22 2.38 -7.58
N HIS A 47 8.55 2.51 -7.54
CA HIS A 47 9.31 2.76 -6.32
C HIS A 47 8.94 4.10 -5.66
N TRP A 48 9.15 4.17 -4.35
CA TRP A 48 9.13 5.42 -3.59
C TRP A 48 10.30 6.34 -4.00
N PRO A 49 10.14 7.68 -4.06
CA PRO A 49 8.95 8.47 -3.73
C PRO A 49 7.94 8.62 -4.88
N ASP A 50 8.31 8.22 -6.09
CA ASP A 50 7.52 8.41 -7.30
C ASP A 50 6.42 7.35 -7.46
N VAL A 51 5.66 7.08 -6.40
CA VAL A 51 4.64 6.04 -6.33
C VAL A 51 3.51 6.31 -7.32
N GLN A 52 3.46 5.50 -8.36
CA GLN A 52 2.47 5.51 -9.42
C GLN A 52 1.95 4.09 -9.61
N PHE A 53 0.63 3.99 -9.69
CA PHE A 53 -0.03 2.73 -10.02
C PHE A 53 -0.20 2.68 -11.53
N GLU A 54 0.23 1.58 -12.12
CA GLU A 54 0.28 1.42 -13.56
C GLU A 54 -0.30 0.06 -13.96
N ARG A 55 -0.81 -0.01 -15.19
CA ARG A 55 -1.20 -1.26 -15.84
C ARG A 55 -0.43 -1.43 -17.14
N LEU A 56 -0.10 -2.66 -17.47
CA LEU A 56 0.55 -3.01 -18.73
C LEU A 56 -0.49 -3.02 -19.86
N TYR A 57 -0.22 -2.26 -20.92
CA TYR A 57 -0.99 -2.24 -22.16
C TYR A 57 -0.04 -2.44 -23.34
N GLY A 58 -0.12 -3.61 -23.98
CA GLY A 58 0.86 -4.02 -24.98
C GLY A 58 2.25 -4.18 -24.34
N THR A 59 3.16 -3.26 -24.64
CA THR A 59 4.52 -3.22 -24.05
C THR A 59 4.73 -2.01 -23.13
N GLU A 60 3.73 -1.14 -22.99
CA GLU A 60 3.84 0.11 -22.27
C GLU A 60 3.12 0.04 -20.93
N TRP A 61 3.66 0.75 -19.94
CA TRP A 61 3.03 0.93 -18.63
C TRP A 61 2.29 2.25 -18.61
N ILE A 62 1.00 2.20 -18.33
CA ILE A 62 0.12 3.37 -18.33
C ILE A 62 -0.36 3.64 -16.91
N ALA A 63 -0.16 4.88 -16.45
CA ALA A 63 -0.65 5.35 -15.16
C ALA A 63 -2.18 5.24 -15.07
N MET A 64 -2.67 4.79 -13.92
CA MET A 64 -4.10 4.64 -13.68
C MET A 64 -4.45 4.82 -12.20
N VAL A 65 -5.75 4.83 -11.91
CA VAL A 65 -6.29 4.79 -10.55
C VAL A 65 -6.73 3.36 -10.26
N PRO A 66 -6.17 2.69 -9.23
CA PRO A 66 -6.47 1.29 -8.99
C PRO A 66 -7.91 1.14 -8.50
N SER A 67 -8.64 0.18 -9.07
CA SER A 67 -9.97 -0.19 -8.55
C SER A 67 -9.83 -0.94 -7.22
N ALA A 68 -10.88 -0.90 -6.40
CA ALA A 68 -10.93 -1.63 -5.14
C ALA A 68 -10.66 -3.14 -5.32
N GLU A 69 -11.19 -3.74 -6.39
CA GLU A 69 -11.02 -5.16 -6.72
C GLU A 69 -9.57 -5.49 -7.12
N SER A 70 -8.91 -4.59 -7.84
CA SER A 70 -7.50 -4.74 -8.19
C SER A 70 -6.62 -4.71 -6.95
N LEU A 71 -6.87 -3.77 -6.02
CA LEU A 71 -6.14 -3.68 -4.75
C LEU A 71 -6.40 -4.90 -3.86
N ALA A 72 -7.64 -5.38 -3.79
CA ALA A 72 -7.97 -6.60 -3.04
C ALA A 72 -7.27 -7.84 -3.62
N THR A 73 -7.12 -7.92 -4.95
CA THR A 73 -6.36 -8.98 -5.62
C THR A 73 -4.86 -8.87 -5.31
N ALA A 74 -4.33 -7.65 -5.34
CA ALA A 74 -2.95 -7.38 -5.00
C ALA A 74 -2.64 -7.74 -3.54
N ALA A 75 -3.53 -7.42 -2.59
CA ALA A 75 -3.39 -7.76 -1.18
C ALA A 75 -3.29 -9.28 -0.94
N LYS A 76 -3.95 -10.08 -1.78
CA LYS A 76 -3.85 -11.55 -1.73
C LYS A 76 -2.59 -12.11 -2.40
N THR A 77 -2.07 -11.40 -3.40
CA THR A 77 -0.97 -11.87 -4.26
C THR A 77 0.40 -11.44 -3.73
N LEU A 78 0.49 -10.22 -3.20
CA LEU A 78 1.73 -9.64 -2.69
C LEU A 78 2.07 -10.22 -1.33
N THR A 79 3.18 -10.95 -1.27
CA THR A 79 3.71 -11.56 -0.06
C THR A 79 4.77 -10.68 0.61
N ALA A 80 5.20 -11.06 1.82
CA ALA A 80 6.32 -10.41 2.49
C ALA A 80 7.59 -10.36 1.62
N ALA A 81 7.84 -11.38 0.80
CA ALA A 81 9.00 -11.43 -0.10
C ALA A 81 8.92 -10.38 -1.22
N ASN A 82 7.71 -10.01 -1.66
CA ASN A 82 7.53 -8.92 -2.63
C ASN A 82 7.73 -7.55 -1.97
N TRP A 83 7.25 -7.40 -0.73
CA TRP A 83 7.31 -6.14 0.01
C TRP A 83 8.71 -5.80 0.53
N GLN A 84 9.48 -6.79 0.99
CA GLN A 84 10.79 -6.57 1.59
C GLN A 84 11.74 -5.70 0.74
N PRO A 85 12.04 -6.04 -0.53
CA PRO A 85 12.94 -5.22 -1.36
C PRO A 85 12.35 -3.83 -1.66
N TYR A 86 11.02 -3.71 -1.72
CA TYR A 86 10.36 -2.42 -1.92
C TYR A 86 10.55 -1.50 -0.71
N LEU A 87 10.37 -2.03 0.50
CA LEU A 87 10.42 -1.26 1.75
C LEU A 87 11.84 -0.79 2.12
N GLU A 88 12.90 -1.40 1.58
CA GLU A 88 14.29 -0.97 1.82
C GLU A 88 14.51 0.52 1.47
N PHE A 89 13.79 1.03 0.47
CA PHE A 89 13.91 2.40 -0.03
C PHE A 89 12.82 3.36 0.52
N VAL A 90 11.88 2.83 1.31
CA VAL A 90 10.80 3.61 1.90
C VAL A 90 11.26 4.20 3.24
N PRO A 91 11.03 5.50 3.52
CA PRO A 91 11.38 6.10 4.81
C PRO A 91 10.79 5.34 6.01
N THR A 92 11.52 5.30 7.12
CA THR A 92 11.11 4.54 8.33
C THR A 92 9.70 4.91 8.80
N THR A 93 9.37 6.20 8.83
CA THR A 93 8.04 6.69 9.24
C THR A 93 6.92 6.15 8.36
N VAL A 94 7.13 6.09 7.04
CA VAL A 94 6.16 5.53 6.09
C VAL A 94 6.06 4.01 6.25
N ARG A 95 7.18 3.32 6.49
CA ARG A 95 7.17 1.88 6.77
C ARG A 95 6.38 1.53 8.04
N GLU A 96 6.61 2.28 9.11
CA GLU A 96 5.91 2.10 10.39
C GLU A 96 4.41 2.32 10.24
N PHE A 97 4.02 3.37 9.51
CA PHE A 97 2.62 3.60 9.15
C PHE A 97 2.03 2.42 8.35
N MET A 98 2.71 1.98 7.29
CA MET A 98 2.25 0.88 6.45
C MET A 98 2.19 -0.47 7.18
N ALA A 99 3.03 -0.68 8.20
CA ALA A 99 3.06 -1.89 9.00
C ALA A 99 1.76 -2.11 9.81
N GLN A 100 1.00 -1.04 10.05
CA GLN A 100 -0.31 -1.11 10.71
C GLN A 100 -1.38 -1.79 9.83
N PHE A 101 -1.13 -1.88 8.51
CA PHE A 101 -2.05 -2.45 7.54
C PHE A 101 -1.55 -3.82 7.07
N SER A 102 -2.45 -4.79 7.09
CA SER A 102 -2.21 -6.15 6.61
C SER A 102 -2.72 -6.30 5.18
N PHE A 103 -3.96 -5.88 4.93
CA PHE A 103 -4.64 -6.03 3.64
C PHE A 103 -4.72 -4.71 2.88
N ALA A 104 -4.86 -3.58 3.58
CA ALA A 104 -5.00 -2.26 2.97
C ALA A 104 -3.65 -1.53 2.77
N ARG A 105 -2.55 -2.29 2.65
CA ARG A 105 -1.20 -1.72 2.63
C ARG A 105 -0.91 -0.91 1.36
N LEU A 106 -1.51 -1.28 0.23
CA LEU A 106 -1.38 -0.51 -1.01
C LEU A 106 -2.18 0.79 -0.98
N GLU A 107 -3.36 0.78 -0.37
CA GLU A 107 -4.14 1.97 -0.08
C GLU A 107 -3.35 2.91 0.82
N ALA A 108 -2.77 2.38 1.91
CA ALA A 108 -1.91 3.15 2.81
C ALA A 108 -0.69 3.74 2.07
N LEU A 109 -0.04 2.96 1.20
CA LEU A 109 1.06 3.45 0.36
C LEU A 109 0.62 4.60 -0.56
N GLN A 110 -0.55 4.46 -1.20
CA GLN A 110 -1.12 5.49 -2.06
C GLN A 110 -1.35 6.79 -1.29
N VAL A 111 -1.95 6.70 -0.11
CA VAL A 111 -2.20 7.86 0.76
C VAL A 111 -0.88 8.48 1.23
N ALA A 112 0.06 7.67 1.72
CA ALA A 112 1.36 8.17 2.20
C ALA A 112 2.15 8.91 1.11
N ALA A 113 2.11 8.42 -0.14
CA ALA A 113 2.81 9.04 -1.25
C ALA A 113 2.11 10.31 -1.77
N ARG A 114 0.78 10.36 -1.74
CA ARG A 114 -0.01 11.48 -2.29
C ARG A 114 -0.31 12.57 -1.28
N CYS A 115 -0.31 12.22 0.00
CA CYS A 115 -0.71 13.04 1.13
C CYS A 115 0.30 12.93 2.30
N PRO A 116 1.59 13.24 2.08
CA PRO A 116 2.63 13.03 3.09
C PRO A 116 2.42 13.87 4.36
N ALA A 117 1.84 15.07 4.25
CA ALA A 117 1.52 15.93 5.40
C ALA A 117 0.47 15.31 6.35
N LEU A 118 -0.43 14.47 5.82
CA LEU A 118 -1.45 13.79 6.62
C LEU A 118 -0.89 12.59 7.41
N LEU A 119 0.34 12.15 7.13
CA LEU A 119 0.85 10.88 7.65
C LEU A 119 0.88 10.83 9.19
N ALA A 120 1.23 11.94 9.85
CA ALA A 120 1.26 12.02 11.31
C ALA A 120 -0.14 11.81 11.91
N ASP A 121 -1.15 12.52 11.39
CA ASP A 121 -2.54 12.39 11.85
C ASP A 121 -3.11 11.00 11.57
N LEU A 122 -2.78 10.42 10.41
CA LEU A 122 -3.20 9.08 10.04
C LEU A 122 -2.49 7.99 10.84
N ALA A 123 -1.26 8.21 11.29
CA ALA A 123 -0.59 7.28 12.21
C ALA A 123 -1.28 7.26 13.59
N GLU A 124 -1.89 8.37 14.02
CA GLU A 124 -2.68 8.43 15.25
C GLU A 124 -4.11 7.88 15.07
N THR A 125 -4.68 8.01 13.86
CA THR A 125 -6.03 7.52 13.53
C THR A 125 -6.03 6.67 12.25
N PRO A 126 -5.50 5.44 12.29
CA PRO A 126 -5.15 4.70 11.06
C PRO A 126 -6.36 4.24 10.26
N ALA A 127 -7.50 4.02 10.92
CA ALA A 127 -8.77 3.71 10.27
C ALA A 127 -9.25 4.81 9.31
N LEU A 128 -8.85 6.08 9.52
CA LEU A 128 -9.19 7.18 8.62
C LEU A 128 -8.55 7.02 7.23
N THR A 129 -7.45 6.27 7.13
CA THR A 129 -6.78 5.96 5.86
C THR A 129 -7.71 5.29 4.86
N ALA A 130 -8.62 4.43 5.33
CA ALA A 130 -9.59 3.77 4.46
C ALA A 130 -10.54 4.80 3.81
N PHE A 131 -11.02 5.80 4.55
CA PHE A 131 -11.85 6.89 4.02
C PHE A 131 -11.07 7.76 3.03
N VAL A 132 -9.84 8.14 3.38
CA VAL A 132 -8.99 8.95 2.51
C VAL A 132 -8.68 8.20 1.21
N SER A 133 -8.38 6.91 1.26
CA SER A 133 -8.12 6.10 0.07
C SER A 133 -9.36 5.89 -0.82
N ALA A 134 -10.55 5.83 -0.22
CA ALA A 134 -11.82 5.63 -0.92
C ALA A 134 -12.55 6.94 -1.26
N HIS A 135 -11.89 8.09 -1.14
CA HIS A 135 -12.54 9.40 -1.28
C HIS A 135 -13.30 9.59 -2.59
N VAL A 136 -12.80 9.02 -3.69
CA VAL A 136 -13.43 9.10 -5.01
C VAL A 136 -14.83 8.49 -4.98
N GLU A 137 -14.96 7.30 -4.39
CA GLU A 137 -16.24 6.60 -4.25
C GLU A 137 -17.16 7.33 -3.27
N LEU A 138 -16.63 7.71 -2.10
CA LEU A 138 -17.41 8.38 -1.05
C LEU A 138 -17.95 9.76 -1.47
N ARG A 139 -17.23 10.45 -2.37
CA ARG A 139 -17.59 11.78 -2.89
C ARG A 139 -18.31 11.71 -4.23
N GLY A 140 -18.37 10.54 -4.87
CA GLY A 140 -18.91 10.39 -6.23
C GLY A 140 -18.14 11.19 -7.28
N THR A 141 -16.83 11.41 -7.10
CA THR A 141 -16.01 12.09 -8.11
C THR A 141 -15.53 11.11 -9.17
N THR A 142 -15.23 11.63 -10.37
CA THR A 142 -14.69 10.80 -11.46
C THR A 142 -13.19 10.58 -11.38
N THR A 143 -12.48 11.48 -10.69
CA THR A 143 -11.01 11.45 -10.55
C THR A 143 -10.57 11.66 -9.10
N PRO A 144 -9.40 11.12 -8.71
CA PRO A 144 -8.79 11.39 -7.42
C PRO A 144 -8.47 12.87 -7.23
N ARG A 145 -8.78 13.39 -6.05
CA ARG A 145 -8.61 14.81 -5.68
C ARG A 145 -7.54 14.98 -4.60
N TRP A 146 -6.40 14.30 -4.76
CA TRP A 146 -5.30 14.34 -3.80
C TRP A 146 -4.80 15.76 -3.50
N SER A 147 -4.71 16.62 -4.51
CA SER A 147 -4.31 18.02 -4.34
C SER A 147 -5.29 18.82 -3.50
N GLU A 148 -6.59 18.53 -3.61
CA GLU A 148 -7.63 19.18 -2.80
C GLU A 148 -7.55 18.69 -1.35
N ILE A 149 -7.32 17.40 -1.12
CA ILE A 149 -7.13 16.84 0.23
C ILE A 149 -5.94 17.51 0.92
N ASN A 150 -4.80 17.65 0.23
CA ASN A 150 -3.62 18.35 0.76
C ASN A 150 -3.95 19.80 1.08
N ALA A 151 -4.59 20.53 0.16
CA ALA A 151 -4.94 21.93 0.38
C ALA A 151 -5.92 22.13 1.55
N VAL A 152 -6.86 21.19 1.74
CA VAL A 152 -7.80 21.20 2.88
C VAL A 152 -7.06 20.94 4.19
N HIS A 153 -6.14 19.98 4.21
CA HIS A 153 -5.31 19.68 5.38
C HIS A 153 -4.39 20.85 5.74
N ASP A 154 -3.73 21.46 4.76
CA ASP A 154 -2.85 22.61 4.98
C ASP A 154 -3.61 23.80 5.60
N ARG A 155 -4.88 23.99 5.22
CA ARG A 155 -5.70 25.10 5.70
C ARG A 155 -6.35 24.86 7.06
N ASN A 156 -6.90 23.66 7.25
CA ASN A 156 -7.83 23.36 8.36
C ASN A 156 -7.42 22.13 9.17
N GLY A 157 -6.25 21.55 8.90
CA GLY A 157 -5.76 20.33 9.52
C GLY A 157 -6.67 19.12 9.30
N ILE A 158 -6.57 18.15 10.19
CA ILE A 158 -7.34 16.89 10.11
C ILE A 158 -8.86 17.09 10.17
N PHE A 159 -9.34 18.13 10.88
CA PHE A 159 -10.78 18.42 10.96
C PHE A 159 -11.35 18.88 9.62
N GLY A 160 -10.58 19.65 8.84
CA GLY A 160 -10.95 19.99 7.47
C GLY A 160 -11.06 18.74 6.60
N VAL A 161 -10.15 17.78 6.76
CA VAL A 161 -10.17 16.51 6.02
C VAL A 161 -11.42 15.69 6.40
N LEU A 162 -11.80 15.64 7.67
CA LEU A 162 -13.04 14.99 8.11
C LEU A 162 -14.26 15.60 7.43
N GLU A 163 -14.41 16.93 7.49
CA GLU A 163 -15.51 17.64 6.86
C GLU A 163 -15.54 17.38 5.35
N TRP A 164 -14.38 17.44 4.70
CA TRP A 164 -14.26 17.16 3.27
C TRP A 164 -14.62 15.71 2.93
N LEU A 165 -14.36 14.74 3.79
CA LEU A 165 -14.80 13.35 3.59
C LEU A 165 -16.31 13.15 3.89
N GLY A 166 -16.99 14.17 4.39
CA GLY A 166 -18.38 14.09 4.84
C GLY A 166 -18.53 13.39 6.19
N LEU A 167 -17.50 13.44 7.03
CA LEU A 167 -17.51 12.98 8.41
C LEU A 167 -17.72 14.17 9.36
N PRO A 168 -18.31 13.98 10.55
CA PRO A 168 -18.40 15.05 11.52
C PRO A 168 -17.00 15.49 11.96
N ALA A 169 -16.67 16.76 11.75
CA ALA A 169 -15.38 17.36 12.10
C ALA A 169 -15.25 17.57 13.62
N SER A 170 -15.15 16.48 14.37
CA SER A 170 -15.15 16.50 15.83
C SER A 170 -14.07 15.61 16.42
N ARG A 171 -13.59 15.96 17.63
CA ARG A 171 -12.67 15.13 18.41
C ARG A 171 -13.28 13.76 18.75
N GLN A 172 -14.60 13.72 18.90
CA GLN A 172 -15.35 12.49 19.17
C GLN A 172 -15.26 11.51 17.99
N THR A 173 -15.38 12.00 16.76
CA THR A 173 -15.20 11.18 15.54
C THR A 173 -13.81 10.56 15.51
N LEU A 174 -12.76 11.35 15.74
CA LEU A 174 -11.38 10.84 15.77
C LEU A 174 -11.17 9.82 16.90
N ALA A 175 -11.72 10.08 18.09
CA ALA A 175 -11.64 9.15 19.20
C ALA A 175 -12.28 7.79 18.88
N ILE A 176 -13.46 7.79 18.23
CA ILE A 176 -14.13 6.57 17.78
C ILE A 176 -13.27 5.84 16.73
N LEU A 177 -12.78 6.54 15.72
CA LEU A 177 -11.96 5.95 14.66
C LEU A 177 -10.63 5.39 15.19
N ARG A 178 -10.05 6.01 16.23
CA ARG A 178 -8.86 5.52 16.91
C ARG A 178 -9.11 4.23 17.70
N ASN A 179 -10.33 4.01 18.18
CA ASN A 179 -10.70 2.78 18.88
C ASN A 179 -10.91 1.59 17.93
N VAL A 180 -10.89 1.80 16.60
CA VAL A 180 -10.98 0.71 15.62
C VAL A 180 -9.71 -0.14 15.70
N VAL A 181 -9.88 -1.41 16.08
CA VAL A 181 -8.76 -2.32 16.36
C VAL A 181 -7.98 -2.67 15.09
N GLN A 182 -8.69 -2.84 13.97
CA GLN A 182 -8.09 -3.18 12.69
C GLN A 182 -8.29 -2.02 11.71
N PRO A 183 -7.23 -1.32 11.29
CA PRO A 183 -7.38 -0.15 10.44
C PRO A 183 -7.71 -0.51 8.98
N ASN A 184 -7.72 -1.80 8.64
CA ASN A 184 -8.13 -2.34 7.34
C ASN A 184 -9.66 -2.35 7.19
N LEU A 185 -10.31 -1.19 7.38
CA LEU A 185 -11.77 -1.11 7.30
C LEU A 185 -12.27 -1.58 5.92
N PRO A 186 -13.17 -2.59 5.87
CA PRO A 186 -13.79 -3.01 4.62
C PRO A 186 -14.55 -1.86 3.95
N ARG A 187 -14.43 -1.71 2.62
CA ARG A 187 -15.10 -0.61 1.88
C ARG A 187 -16.61 -0.53 2.12
N ARG A 188 -17.26 -1.69 2.24
CA ARG A 188 -18.70 -1.80 2.57
C ARG A 188 -19.10 -1.14 3.90
N PHE A 189 -18.16 -0.90 4.81
CA PHE A 189 -18.42 -0.24 6.09
C PHE A 189 -18.27 1.27 6.02
N LEU A 190 -17.61 1.83 5.01
CA LEU A 190 -17.25 3.25 4.99
C LEU A 190 -18.49 4.15 4.90
N ASP A 191 -19.39 3.91 3.95
CA ASP A 191 -20.63 4.70 3.84
C ASP A 191 -21.58 4.52 5.04
N PRO A 192 -21.89 3.29 5.51
CA PRO A 192 -22.70 3.12 6.70
C PRO A 192 -22.09 3.78 7.94
N LEU A 193 -20.78 3.62 8.17
CA LEU A 193 -20.10 4.24 9.29
C LEU A 193 -20.10 5.78 9.16
N ARG A 194 -19.92 6.31 7.95
CA ARG A 194 -20.03 7.75 7.68
C ARG A 194 -21.41 8.28 8.09
N SER A 195 -22.48 7.63 7.69
CA SER A 195 -23.85 8.00 8.06
C SER A 195 -24.08 7.90 9.57
N MET A 196 -23.65 6.79 10.19
CA MET A 196 -23.80 6.57 11.64
C MET A 196 -23.09 7.62 12.48
N LEU A 197 -21.92 8.09 12.05
CA LEU A 197 -21.17 9.11 12.79
C LEU A 197 -21.93 10.45 12.87
N TRP A 198 -22.92 10.70 12.01
CA TRP A 198 -23.81 11.87 12.12
C TRP A 198 -24.98 11.65 13.09
N GLU A 199 -25.26 10.43 13.51
CA GLU A 199 -26.37 10.11 14.39
C GLU A 199 -25.96 10.15 15.88
N PRO A 200 -26.58 11.01 16.73
CA PRO A 200 -26.18 11.14 18.13
C PRO A 200 -26.28 9.84 18.94
N LYS A 201 -27.28 9.00 18.63
CA LYS A 201 -27.49 7.70 19.30
C LYS A 201 -26.38 6.72 18.93
N ALA A 202 -26.02 6.62 17.65
CA ALA A 202 -24.97 5.74 17.17
C ALA A 202 -23.59 6.18 17.70
N LEU A 203 -23.31 7.49 17.71
CA LEU A 203 -22.10 8.07 18.30
C LEU A 203 -21.94 7.66 19.77
N THR A 204 -23.01 7.79 20.56
CA THR A 204 -22.99 7.41 21.99
C THR A 204 -22.74 5.92 22.17
N ALA A 205 -23.30 5.08 21.29
CA ALA A 205 -23.10 3.64 21.33
C ALA A 205 -21.63 3.27 20.99
N LEU A 206 -21.07 3.82 19.91
CA LEU A 206 -19.70 3.56 19.48
C LEU A 206 -18.66 4.05 20.50
N GLN A 207 -18.92 5.15 21.20
CA GLN A 207 -18.02 5.69 22.21
C GLN A 207 -17.87 4.81 23.46
N ARG A 208 -18.87 3.99 23.77
CA ARG A 208 -18.82 3.12 24.96
C ARG A 208 -17.80 2.01 24.81
N ASP A 209 -17.46 1.67 23.57
CA ASP A 209 -16.48 0.63 23.27
C ASP A 209 -15.08 1.25 23.10
N SER A 210 -14.15 0.84 23.96
CA SER A 210 -12.74 1.22 23.87
C SER A 210 -11.98 0.48 22.76
N ALA A 211 -12.55 -0.61 22.23
CA ALA A 211 -12.02 -1.42 21.16
C ALA A 211 -13.17 -1.85 20.22
N LEU A 212 -13.19 -1.28 19.02
CA LEU A 212 -14.17 -1.55 17.97
C LEU A 212 -13.59 -2.56 16.98
N THR A 213 -14.06 -3.79 17.07
CA THR A 213 -13.74 -4.85 16.11
C THR A 213 -14.70 -4.82 14.90
N ASP A 214 -14.30 -5.43 13.78
CA ASP A 214 -15.15 -5.59 12.60
C ASP A 214 -16.51 -6.22 12.91
N ARG A 215 -16.55 -7.16 13.87
CA ARG A 215 -17.77 -7.83 14.31
C ARG A 215 -18.71 -6.85 15.02
N GLN A 216 -18.19 -5.99 15.90
CA GLN A 216 -18.98 -4.95 16.57
C GLN A 216 -19.48 -3.92 15.57
N LEU A 217 -18.61 -3.42 14.69
CA LEU A 217 -18.98 -2.47 13.64
C LEU A 217 -20.11 -3.04 12.76
N SER A 218 -19.98 -4.29 12.32
CA SER A 218 -21.02 -4.98 11.55
C SER A 218 -22.33 -5.06 12.32
N HIS A 219 -22.30 -5.39 13.62
CA HIS A 219 -23.50 -5.45 14.45
C HIS A 219 -24.20 -4.09 14.55
N TYR A 220 -23.45 -3.01 14.78
CA TYR A 220 -24.04 -1.66 14.85
C TYR A 220 -24.62 -1.21 13.50
N ILE A 221 -23.91 -1.48 12.40
CA ILE A 221 -24.36 -1.16 11.04
C ILE A 221 -25.68 -1.90 10.71
N HIS A 222 -25.78 -3.19 11.05
CA HIS A 222 -26.99 -3.97 10.79
C HIS A 222 -28.16 -3.58 11.69
N ALA A 223 -27.89 -3.26 12.96
CA ALA A 223 -28.94 -2.87 13.92
C ALA A 223 -29.65 -1.56 13.57
N LEU A 224 -29.03 -0.68 12.78
CA LEU A 224 -29.62 0.59 12.33
C LEU A 224 -30.28 0.50 10.95
N ALA A 225 -29.99 -0.56 10.18
CA ALA A 225 -30.63 -0.81 8.89
C ALA A 225 -31.96 -1.59 9.01
N ALA A 226 -32.30 -2.07 10.21
CA ALA A 226 -33.52 -2.81 10.55
C ALA A 226 -34.53 -1.91 11.27
#